data_AF-A0A2N1PW44-F1
#
_entry.id   AF-A0A2N1PW44-F1
#
_cell.length_a   1.000
_cell.length_b   1.000
_cell.length_c   1.000
_cell.angle_alpha   90.00
_cell.angle_beta   90.00
_cell.angle_gamma   90.00
#
_symmetry.space_group_name_H-M   'P 1'
#
loop_
_entity.id
_entity.type
_entity.pdbx_description
1 polymer ?
#
loop_
_entity_poly.entity_id
_entity_poly.type
_entity_poly.pdbx_seq_one_letter_code
_entity_poly.pdbx_strand_id
1 'polypeptide(L)'
;QAILSILSLEDIEQGDFNYLSNARHIAKVSEAKKALQNVLDSIALDMPVDVYAIDLTSAWRLLGDILGENYQDDLLNELFSKFCLGK
;
A
#
# COMPACT_ATOMS: atom_id res chain seq x y z
N GLN A 1 -5.34 -0.34 -12.88
CA GLN A 1 -4.03 -0.90 -13.33
C GLN A 1 -2.83 0.03 -13.10
N ALA A 2 -3.01 1.33 -12.79
CA ALA A 2 -1.90 2.28 -12.71
C ALA A 2 -0.87 2.05 -11.57
N ILE A 3 -1.30 1.53 -10.41
CA ILE A 3 -0.38 1.34 -9.27
C ILE A 3 0.64 0.23 -9.56
N LEU A 4 0.23 -0.84 -10.24
CA LEU A 4 1.12 -1.98 -10.54
C LEU A 4 2.21 -1.61 -11.56
N SER A 5 1.87 -0.79 -12.58
CA SER A 5 2.83 -0.33 -13.58
C SER A 5 3.81 0.72 -13.05
N ILE A 6 3.38 1.57 -12.09
CA ILE A 6 4.25 2.58 -11.48
C ILE A 6 5.26 1.94 -10.52
N LEU A 7 4.89 0.85 -9.85
CA LEU A 7 5.73 0.17 -8.87
C LEU A 7 6.64 -0.92 -9.50
N SER A 8 6.63 -1.09 -10.82
CA SER A 8 7.44 -2.08 -11.53
C SER A 8 7.34 -3.49 -10.93
N LEU A 9 6.15 -3.89 -10.46
CA LEU A 9 5.92 -5.21 -9.83
C LEU A 9 5.73 -6.34 -10.85
N GLU A 10 6.08 -6.11 -12.11
CA GLU A 10 5.97 -7.07 -13.22
C GLU A 10 7.04 -8.20 -13.13
N ASP A 11 8.08 -8.02 -12.31
CA ASP A 11 9.18 -8.98 -12.14
C ASP A 11 9.00 -10.00 -10.98
N ILE A 12 7.82 -10.09 -10.35
CA ILE A 12 7.58 -11.03 -9.23
C ILE A 12 7.41 -12.49 -9.72
N GLU A 13 7.59 -12.77 -11.01
CA GLU A 13 7.39 -14.11 -11.56
C GLU A 13 8.61 -15.05 -11.42
N GLN A 14 9.78 -14.58 -10.95
CA GLN A 14 11.01 -15.41 -10.87
C GLN A 14 11.63 -15.54 -9.47
N GLY A 15 10.85 -15.33 -8.40
CA GLY A 15 11.28 -15.59 -7.02
C GLY A 15 10.70 -16.89 -6.48
N ASP A 16 11.53 -17.73 -5.85
CA ASP A 16 11.12 -18.94 -5.15
C ASP A 16 9.95 -18.65 -4.18
N PHE A 17 8.75 -19.11 -4.53
CA PHE A 17 7.50 -18.85 -3.78
C PHE A 17 7.51 -19.40 -2.35
N ASN A 18 8.57 -20.14 -1.95
CA ASN A 18 8.79 -20.58 -0.57
C ASN A 18 9.01 -19.43 0.44
N TYR A 19 9.23 -18.19 0.00
CA TYR A 19 9.28 -17.02 0.91
C TYR A 19 7.92 -16.70 1.56
N LEU A 20 6.80 -17.12 0.95
CA LEU A 20 5.44 -16.96 1.48
C LEU A 20 4.93 -18.22 2.19
N SER A 21 5.82 -19.03 2.79
CA SER A 21 5.44 -20.22 3.57
C SER A 21 4.82 -19.89 4.94
N ASN A 22 4.88 -18.62 5.37
CA ASN A 22 4.25 -18.17 6.60
C ASN A 22 2.82 -17.69 6.34
N ALA A 23 1.83 -18.46 6.80
CA ALA A 23 0.40 -18.11 6.70
C ALA A 23 0.09 -16.68 7.20
N ARG A 24 0.85 -16.17 8.18
CA ARG A 24 0.74 -14.80 8.68
C ARG A 24 1.13 -13.77 7.62
N HIS A 25 2.20 -14.01 6.86
CA HIS A 25 2.65 -13.09 5.81
C HIS A 25 1.67 -13.11 4.63
N ILE A 26 1.18 -14.30 4.25
CA ILE A 26 0.13 -14.42 3.22
C ILE A 26 -1.11 -13.60 3.59
N ALA A 27 -1.58 -13.71 4.84
CA ALA A 27 -2.72 -12.94 5.32
C ALA A 27 -2.49 -11.44 5.21
N LYS A 28 -1.33 -10.94 5.65
CA LYS A 28 -0.96 -9.52 5.55
C LYS A 28 -0.88 -9.03 4.10
N VAL A 29 -0.30 -9.82 3.18
CA VAL A 29 -0.28 -9.47 1.75
C VAL A 29 -1.69 -9.40 1.18
N SER A 30 -2.56 -10.35 1.53
CA SER A 30 -3.95 -10.37 1.09
C SER A 30 -4.72 -9.14 1.60
N GLU A 31 -4.51 -8.74 2.85
CA GLU A 31 -5.10 -7.54 3.44
C GLU A 31 -4.57 -6.26 2.77
N ALA A 32 -3.25 -6.18 2.52
CA ALA A 32 -2.64 -5.04 1.84
C ALA A 32 -3.18 -4.88 0.42
N LYS A 33 -3.33 -5.99 -0.32
CA LYS A 33 -3.95 -6.00 -1.65
C LYS A 33 -5.39 -5.49 -1.62
N LYS A 34 -6.17 -5.88 -0.61
CA LYS A 34 -7.54 -5.41 -0.45
C LYS A 34 -7.59 -3.91 -0.16
N ALA A 35 -6.74 -3.42 0.72
CA ALA A 35 -6.63 -1.99 1.01
C ALA A 35 -6.25 -1.19 -0.26
N LEU A 36 -5.29 -1.66 -1.06
CA LEU A 36 -4.95 -1.04 -2.35
C LEU A 36 -6.11 -1.05 -3.34
N GLN A 37 -6.95 -2.09 -3.34
CA GLN A 37 -8.15 -2.11 -4.17
C GLN A 37 -9.15 -1.03 -3.71
N ASN A 38 -9.35 -0.87 -2.40
CA ASN A 38 -10.20 0.21 -1.87
C ASN A 38 -9.68 1.60 -2.26
N VAL A 39 -8.36 1.80 -2.30
CA VAL A 39 -7.75 3.05 -2.80
C VAL A 39 -8.16 3.29 -4.25
N LEU A 40 -8.02 2.28 -5.11
CA LEU A 40 -8.39 2.40 -6.52
C LEU A 40 -9.88 2.69 -6.70
N ASP A 41 -10.74 2.02 -5.92
CA ASP A 41 -12.19 2.21 -5.97
C ASP A 41 -12.57 3.62 -5.48
N SER A 42 -11.93 4.11 -4.41
CA SER A 42 -12.14 5.47 -3.88
C SER A 42 -11.67 6.55 -4.84
N ILE A 43 -10.55 6.34 -5.54
CA ILE A 43 -10.08 7.23 -6.61
C ILE A 43 -11.09 7.24 -7.77
N ALA A 44 -11.61 6.07 -8.16
CA ALA A 44 -12.62 5.96 -9.22
C ALA A 44 -13.95 6.66 -8.86
N LEU A 45 -14.24 6.78 -7.57
CA LEU A 45 -15.39 7.51 -7.02
C LEU A 45 -15.11 9.02 -6.81
N ASP A 46 -13.94 9.52 -7.21
CA ASP A 46 -13.52 10.92 -7.02
C ASP A 46 -13.58 11.37 -5.55
N MET A 47 -13.29 10.44 -4.63
CA MET A 47 -13.25 10.74 -3.21
C MET A 47 -12.05 11.63 -2.88
N PRO A 48 -12.15 12.51 -1.85
CA PRO A 48 -11.03 13.32 -1.42
C PRO A 48 -9.80 12.48 -1.04
N VAL A 49 -8.61 13.05 -1.26
CA VAL A 49 -7.33 12.38 -0.95
C VAL A 49 -7.24 11.87 0.48
N ASP A 50 -7.79 12.61 1.43
CA ASP A 50 -7.82 12.25 2.84
C ASP A 50 -8.55 10.92 3.10
N VAL A 51 -9.50 10.55 2.24
CA VAL A 51 -10.29 9.32 2.37
C VAL A 51 -9.47 8.12 1.94
N TYR A 52 -8.89 8.14 0.74
CA TYR A 52 -8.11 7.00 0.24
C TYR A 52 -6.68 6.96 0.81
N ALA A 53 -6.18 8.04 1.43
CA ALA A 53 -4.92 8.05 2.18
C ALA A 53 -4.95 7.08 3.38
N ILE A 54 -6.12 6.83 3.97
CA ILE A 54 -6.31 5.89 5.08
C ILE A 54 -6.00 4.46 4.62
N ASP A 55 -6.63 4.03 3.52
CA ASP A 55 -6.40 2.70 2.95
C ASP A 55 -4.95 2.55 2.42
N LEU A 56 -4.39 3.61 1.84
CA LEU A 56 -3.00 3.61 1.38
C LEU A 56 -2.01 3.42 2.53
N THR A 57 -2.23 4.11 3.65
CA THR A 57 -1.42 3.97 4.87
C THR A 57 -1.56 2.58 5.48
N SER A 58 -2.78 2.02 5.47
CA SER A 58 -3.05 0.66 5.92
C SER A 58 -2.27 -0.37 5.10
N ALA A 59 -2.31 -0.25 3.76
CA ALA A 59 -1.55 -1.13 2.86
C ALA A 59 -0.04 -1.03 3.12
N TRP A 60 0.50 0.18 3.25
CA TRP A 60 1.90 0.41 3.56
C TRP A 60 2.34 -0.25 4.87
N ARG A 61 1.55 -0.06 5.94
CA ARG A 61 1.85 -0.65 7.24
C ARG A 61 1.84 -2.17 7.17
N LEU A 62 0.83 -2.77 6.55
CA LEU A 62 0.72 -4.23 6.40
C LEU A 62 1.92 -4.83 5.65
N LEU A 63 2.47 -4.11 4.68
CA LEU A 63 3.67 -4.53 3.95
C LEU A 63 4.95 -4.35 4.78
N GLY A 64 5.13 -3.23 5.47
CA GLY A 64 6.26 -3.02 6.40
C GLY A 64 6.29 -4.06 7.52
N ASP A 65 5.12 -4.44 8.00
CA ASP A 65 4.88 -5.50 8.97
C ASP A 65 5.35 -6.91 8.53
N ILE A 66 5.49 -7.15 7.23
CA ILE A 66 6.07 -8.39 6.66
C ILE A 66 7.59 -8.32 6.68
N LEU A 67 8.15 -7.12 6.45
CA LEU A 67 9.59 -6.85 6.48
C LEU A 67 10.12 -6.69 7.92
N GLY A 68 9.24 -6.57 8.91
CA GLY A 68 9.60 -6.30 10.31
C GLY A 68 9.92 -4.82 10.57
N GLU A 69 9.52 -3.95 9.65
CA GLU A 69 9.77 -2.51 9.69
C GLU A 69 8.53 -1.78 10.19
N ASN A 70 8.66 -1.03 11.28
CA ASN A 70 7.59 -0.19 11.82
C ASN A 70 7.76 1.23 11.29
N TYR A 71 7.16 1.50 10.13
CA TYR A 71 7.03 2.85 9.60
C TYR A 71 5.83 3.53 10.25
N GLN A 72 6.02 4.10 11.44
CA GLN A 72 5.00 4.97 12.04
C GLN A 72 5.11 6.36 11.41
N ASP A 73 4.03 6.78 10.74
CA ASP A 73 3.70 8.14 10.32
C ASP A 73 4.51 8.81 9.18
N ASP A 74 5.62 8.23 8.73
CA ASP A 74 6.43 8.84 7.64
C ASP A 74 5.70 8.93 6.29
N LEU A 75 4.87 7.94 5.95
CA LEU A 75 4.16 7.93 4.67
C LEU A 75 3.10 9.05 4.60
N LEU A 76 2.31 9.21 5.66
CA LEU A 76 1.29 10.27 5.73
C LEU A 76 1.94 11.65 5.61
N ASN A 77 3.04 11.84 6.34
CA ASN A 77 3.80 13.09 6.29
C ASN A 77 4.33 13.37 4.87
N GLU A 78 4.90 12.37 4.19
CA GLU A 78 5.41 12.56 2.83
C GLU A 78 4.29 12.71 1.78
N LEU A 79 3.16 12.04 1.99
CA LEU A 79 1.96 12.24 1.16
C LEU A 79 1.54 13.71 1.23
N PHE A 80 1.32 14.22 2.46
CA PHE A 80 0.87 15.58 2.70
C PHE A 80 1.96 16.65 2.49
N SER A 81 3.25 16.30 2.45
CA SER A 81 4.34 17.25 2.12
C SER A 81 4.30 17.69 0.66
N LYS A 82 3.80 16.81 -0.22
CA LYS A 82 3.71 17.03 -1.68
C LYS A 82 2.39 17.70 -2.08
N PHE A 83 1.35 17.55 -1.27
CA PHE A 83 0.16 18.38 -1.40
C PHE A 83 0.46 19.70 -0.69
N CYS A 84 0.30 20.83 -1.37
CA CYS A 84 0.26 22.10 -0.66
C CYS A 84 -0.96 22.05 0.26
N LEU A 85 -0.78 21.59 1.50
CA LEU A 85 -1.61 22.02 2.61
C LEU A 85 -1.45 23.54 2.60
N GLY A 86 -2.43 24.21 2.00
CA GLY A 86 -2.48 25.65 1.97
C GLY A 86 -2.27 26.17 3.39
N LYS A 87 -1.55 27.29 3.50
CA LYS A 87 -1.43 28.04 4.75
C LYS A 87 -2.76 28.10 5.51
#